data_AF-A0A0P8AUA5-F1
#
_entry.id   AF-A0A0P8AUA5-F1
#
_cell.length_a   1.000
_cell.length_b   1.000
_cell.length_c   1.000
_cell.angle_alpha   90.00
_cell.angle_beta   90.00
_cell.angle_gamma   90.00
#
_symmetry.space_group_name_H-M   'P 1'
#
loop_
_entity.id
_entity.type
_entity.pdbx_description
1 polymer ?
#
loop_
_entity_poly.entity_id
_entity_poly.type
_entity_poly.pdbx_seq_one_letter_code
_entity_poly.pdbx_strand_id
1 'polypeptide(L)'
;MRGWRLLTVSPWSCFPEGFIRCFFQILPIITTQTPHIINSLTSMYTGFQHLHSYMSYLVLAGLVISIIMALKNYLTRQPFTDKDRKMALLGLIPTHLQWIFGLILYFLSPLGLSSLSGETMSNSTLRLYSIEHPFTMILAVVLITIGFAKAKRGSDPKKQFMFIWAFYLLGLLLILVRIPWAAWP
;
A
#
# COMPACT_ATOMS: atom_id res chain seq x y z
N MET A 1 41.71 -20.53 13.55
CA MET A 1 42.47 -19.26 13.58
C MET A 1 43.18 -19.05 12.25
N ARG A 2 42.59 -18.27 11.32
CA ARG A 2 43.30 -17.72 10.15
C ARG A 2 42.75 -16.31 9.93
N GLY A 3 43.67 -15.36 9.96
CA GLY A 3 43.40 -13.95 10.23
C GLY A 3 42.72 -13.22 9.09
N TRP A 4 41.89 -12.26 9.50
CA TRP A 4 41.41 -11.15 8.69
C TRP A 4 42.60 -10.23 8.41
N ARG A 5 43.27 -10.43 7.27
CA ARG A 5 44.25 -9.48 6.75
C ARG A 5 43.47 -8.37 6.04
N LEU A 6 43.14 -7.31 6.79
CA LEU A 6 42.62 -6.06 6.26
C LEU A 6 43.60 -5.54 5.20
N LEU A 7 43.20 -5.62 3.93
CA LEU A 7 43.89 -4.93 2.84
C LEU A 7 43.55 -3.45 2.94
N THR A 8 44.34 -2.72 3.73
CA THR A 8 44.40 -1.26 3.69
C THR A 8 45.09 -0.85 2.40
N VAL A 9 44.37 -0.83 1.28
CA VAL A 9 44.85 -0.20 0.05
C VAL A 9 44.59 1.29 0.23
N SER A 10 45.65 2.06 0.47
CA SER A 10 45.54 3.51 0.59
C SER A 10 45.10 4.11 -0.77
N PRO A 11 44.16 5.08 -0.79
CA PRO A 11 43.67 5.68 -2.04
C PRO A 11 44.73 6.43 -2.88
N TRP A 12 45.95 6.57 -2.36
CA TRP A 12 46.97 7.49 -2.86
C TRP A 12 48.07 6.82 -3.67
N SER A 13 48.05 5.49 -3.84
CA SER A 13 49.10 4.75 -4.55
C SER A 13 48.97 4.76 -6.09
N CYS A 14 47.98 5.45 -6.66
CA CYS A 14 47.69 5.45 -8.12
C CYS A 14 47.88 6.83 -8.79
N PHE A 15 48.80 7.65 -8.32
CA PHE A 15 48.92 9.04 -8.81
C PHE A 15 49.79 9.33 -10.05
N PRO A 16 50.56 8.40 -10.69
CA PRO A 16 51.31 8.78 -11.90
C PRO A 16 50.64 8.38 -13.24
N GLU A 17 49.64 7.51 -13.25
CA GLU A 17 49.12 6.87 -14.48
C GLU A 17 47.63 7.14 -14.72
N GLY A 18 47.26 8.41 -14.85
CA GLY A 18 45.99 8.85 -15.48
C GLY A 18 44.67 8.34 -14.86
N PHE A 19 43.86 9.26 -14.36
CA PHE A 19 42.50 9.07 -13.82
C PHE A 19 41.61 8.08 -14.63
N ILE A 20 41.80 8.00 -15.95
CA ILE A 20 41.06 7.11 -16.87
C ILE A 20 41.38 5.62 -16.63
N ARG A 21 42.63 5.25 -16.29
CA ARG A 21 43.00 3.84 -16.03
C ARG A 21 42.41 3.34 -14.71
N CYS A 22 42.40 4.17 -13.67
CA CYS A 22 41.74 3.82 -12.40
C CYS A 22 40.23 3.66 -12.55
N PHE A 23 39.57 4.49 -13.35
CA PHE A 23 38.12 4.39 -13.58
C PHE A 23 37.73 3.06 -14.23
N PHE A 24 38.53 2.58 -15.19
CA PHE A 24 38.33 1.27 -15.83
C PHE A 24 38.63 0.07 -14.92
N GLN A 25 39.48 0.24 -13.91
CA GLN A 25 39.86 -0.83 -12.98
C GLN A 25 38.88 -1.00 -11.81
N ILE A 26 38.08 0.02 -11.51
CA ILE A 26 37.04 0.01 -10.46
C ILE A 26 35.65 -0.34 -11.03
N LEU A 27 35.42 -0.10 -12.33
CA LEU A 27 34.19 -0.49 -13.04
C LEU A 27 33.73 -1.94 -12.81
N PRO A 28 34.61 -2.98 -12.83
CA PRO A 28 34.17 -4.35 -12.61
C PRO A 28 33.72 -4.65 -11.17
N ILE A 29 34.13 -3.85 -10.18
CA ILE A 29 33.74 -4.03 -8.76
C ILE A 29 32.29 -3.53 -8.54
N ILE A 30 31.87 -2.50 -9.29
CA ILE A 30 30.48 -2.02 -9.26
C ILE A 30 29.55 -3.03 -9.96
N THR A 31 30.04 -3.79 -10.95
CA THR A 31 29.23 -4.80 -11.65
C THR A 31 29.05 -6.11 -10.89
N THR A 32 29.96 -6.47 -9.98
CA THR A 32 29.91 -7.76 -9.23
C THR A 32 29.13 -7.68 -7.91
N GLN A 33 28.90 -6.49 -7.37
CA GLN A 33 28.06 -6.26 -6.18
C GLN A 33 26.55 -6.16 -6.52
N THR A 34 26.16 -6.42 -7.77
CA THR A 34 24.78 -6.23 -8.25
C THR A 34 23.81 -7.37 -7.90
N PRO A 35 24.16 -8.68 -7.93
CA PRO A 35 23.14 -9.71 -7.76
C PRO A 35 22.62 -9.78 -6.32
N HIS A 36 23.46 -9.58 -5.30
CA HIS A 36 23.01 -9.64 -3.90
C HIS A 36 22.09 -8.48 -3.51
N ILE A 37 22.36 -7.26 -4.00
CA ILE A 37 21.51 -6.10 -3.73
C ILE A 37 20.19 -6.20 -4.53
N ILE A 38 20.25 -6.63 -5.79
CA ILE A 38 19.04 -6.82 -6.61
C ILE A 38 18.16 -7.94 -6.03
N ASN A 39 18.75 -9.07 -5.63
CA ASN A 39 18.02 -10.18 -5.01
C ASN A 39 17.44 -9.82 -3.62
N SER A 40 18.12 -8.94 -2.89
CA SER A 40 17.59 -8.38 -1.64
C SER A 40 16.38 -7.46 -1.89
N LEU A 41 16.45 -6.60 -2.91
CA LEU A 41 15.36 -5.68 -3.26
C LEU A 41 14.14 -6.41 -3.82
N THR A 42 14.33 -7.45 -4.64
CA THR A 42 13.22 -8.29 -5.13
C THR A 42 12.55 -9.07 -4.01
N SER A 43 13.32 -9.60 -3.05
CA SER A 43 12.78 -10.29 -1.87
C SER A 43 11.98 -9.37 -0.94
N MET A 44 12.43 -8.12 -0.76
CA MET A 44 11.66 -7.14 0.02
C MET A 44 10.37 -6.73 -0.70
N TYR A 45 10.43 -6.44 -2.00
CA TYR A 45 9.27 -6.05 -2.80
C TYR A 45 8.18 -7.14 -2.80
N THR A 46 8.54 -8.41 -3.03
CA THR A 46 7.57 -9.52 -3.00
C THR A 46 6.95 -9.70 -1.62
N GLY A 47 7.74 -9.54 -0.54
CA GLY A 47 7.22 -9.56 0.83
C GLY A 47 6.15 -8.50 1.08
N PHE A 48 6.40 -7.25 0.67
CA PHE A 48 5.39 -6.18 0.78
C PHE A 48 4.18 -6.42 -0.12
N GLN A 49 4.37 -6.97 -1.32
CA GLN A 49 3.28 -7.27 -2.26
C GLN A 49 2.34 -8.33 -1.68
N HIS A 50 2.89 -9.41 -1.12
CA HIS A 50 2.10 -10.42 -0.41
C HIS A 50 1.38 -9.81 0.79
N LEU A 51 2.08 -9.00 1.62
CA LEU A 51 1.45 -8.34 2.76
C LEU A 51 0.25 -7.49 2.34
N HIS A 52 0.41 -6.65 1.30
CA HIS A 52 -0.68 -5.82 0.80
C HIS A 52 -1.84 -6.65 0.24
N SER A 53 -1.56 -7.73 -0.49
CA SER A 53 -2.62 -8.59 -1.04
C SER A 53 -3.34 -9.42 0.02
N TYR A 54 -2.65 -9.89 1.07
CA TYR A 54 -3.31 -10.60 2.17
C TYR A 54 -4.13 -9.65 3.04
N MET A 55 -3.63 -8.44 3.25
CA MET A 55 -4.31 -7.42 4.04
C MET A 55 -5.60 -6.93 3.38
N SER A 56 -5.72 -6.93 2.04
CA SER A 56 -6.98 -6.59 1.37
C SER A 56 -8.11 -7.55 1.69
N TYR A 57 -7.85 -8.84 1.95
CA TYR A 57 -8.88 -9.77 2.43
C TYR A 57 -9.40 -9.35 3.81
N LEU A 58 -8.51 -8.89 4.68
CA LEU A 58 -8.85 -8.39 6.02
C LEU A 58 -9.67 -7.09 5.92
N VAL A 59 -9.32 -6.20 5.00
CA VAL A 59 -10.11 -4.98 4.70
C VAL A 59 -11.51 -5.33 4.23
N LEU A 60 -11.65 -6.21 3.25
CA LEU A 60 -12.96 -6.60 2.71
C LEU A 60 -13.82 -7.25 3.80
N ALA A 61 -13.25 -8.20 4.56
CA ALA A 61 -13.95 -8.83 5.67
C ALA A 61 -14.35 -7.81 6.75
N GLY A 62 -13.43 -6.92 7.14
CA GLY A 62 -13.69 -5.86 8.12
C GLY A 62 -14.81 -4.92 7.70
N LEU A 63 -14.78 -4.43 6.46
CA LEU A 63 -15.83 -3.56 5.91
C LEU A 63 -17.19 -4.26 5.87
N VAL A 64 -17.24 -5.50 5.38
CA VAL A 64 -18.49 -6.27 5.30
C VAL A 64 -19.08 -6.51 6.69
N ILE A 65 -18.26 -6.90 7.67
CA ILE A 65 -18.70 -7.10 9.05
C ILE A 65 -19.22 -5.78 9.65
N SER A 66 -18.50 -4.67 9.46
CA SER A 66 -18.95 -3.35 9.93
C SER A 66 -20.28 -2.94 9.31
N ILE A 67 -20.48 -3.19 8.01
CA ILE A 67 -21.73 -2.87 7.29
C ILE A 67 -22.89 -3.71 7.81
N ILE A 68 -22.73 -5.04 7.92
CA ILE A 68 -23.78 -5.95 8.38
C ILE A 68 -24.21 -5.59 9.82
N MET A 69 -23.23 -5.37 10.70
CA MET A 69 -23.49 -5.00 12.09
C MET A 69 -24.23 -3.66 12.20
N ALA A 70 -23.78 -2.65 11.45
CA ALA A 70 -24.43 -1.34 11.42
C ALA A 70 -25.84 -1.40 10.82
N LEU A 71 -26.04 -2.18 9.76
CA LEU A 71 -27.34 -2.35 9.11
C LEU A 71 -28.33 -3.07 10.03
N LYS A 72 -27.90 -4.13 10.72
CA LYS A 72 -28.75 -4.83 11.71
C LYS A 72 -29.21 -3.88 12.81
N ASN A 73 -28.29 -3.10 13.37
CA ASN A 73 -28.59 -2.16 14.45
C ASN A 73 -29.45 -0.97 13.97
N TYR A 74 -29.27 -0.54 12.72
CA TYR A 74 -30.14 0.45 12.07
C TYR A 74 -31.59 -0.03 11.96
N LEU A 75 -31.80 -1.27 11.50
CA LEU A 75 -33.15 -1.85 11.33
C LEU A 75 -33.83 -2.13 12.67
N THR A 76 -33.06 -2.60 13.65
CA THR A 76 -33.55 -2.92 15.00
C THR A 76 -33.65 -1.71 15.93
N ARG A 77 -33.28 -0.51 15.45
CA ARG A 77 -33.33 0.78 16.19
C ARG A 77 -32.63 0.71 17.56
N GLN A 78 -31.50 0.00 17.62
CA GLN A 78 -30.72 -0.13 18.83
C GLN A 78 -30.04 1.20 19.20
N PRO A 79 -29.74 1.45 20.48
CA PRO A 79 -28.92 2.59 20.87
C PRO A 79 -27.49 2.42 20.34
N PHE A 80 -26.83 3.54 20.03
CA PHE A 80 -25.44 3.51 19.57
C PHE A 80 -24.51 3.33 20.78
N THR A 81 -23.84 2.17 20.85
CA THR A 81 -22.97 1.82 21.99
C THR A 81 -21.49 1.91 21.61
N ASP A 82 -20.61 1.89 22.62
CA ASP A 82 -19.17 1.83 22.40
C ASP A 82 -18.71 0.58 21.64
N LYS A 83 -19.47 -0.52 21.75
CA LYS A 83 -19.23 -1.74 20.98
C LYS A 83 -19.38 -1.48 19.49
N ASP A 84 -20.41 -0.76 19.08
CA ASP A 84 -20.68 -0.47 17.68
C ASP A 84 -19.62 0.46 17.08
N ARG A 85 -19.14 1.41 17.89
CA ARG A 85 -18.02 2.27 17.51
C ARG A 85 -16.73 1.47 17.29
N LYS A 86 -16.44 0.48 18.14
CA LYS A 86 -15.31 -0.45 17.94
C LYS A 86 -15.49 -1.31 16.69
N MET A 87 -16.71 -1.76 16.41
CA MET A 87 -17.01 -2.51 15.19
C MET A 87 -16.83 -1.67 13.93
N ALA A 88 -17.14 -0.37 13.97
CA ALA A 88 -16.85 0.54 12.84
C ALA A 88 -15.34 0.81 12.67
N LEU A 89 -14.58 0.84 13.77
CA LEU A 89 -13.11 0.95 13.74
C LEU A 89 -12.44 -0.25 13.06
N LEU A 90 -13.02 -1.45 13.18
CA LEU A 90 -12.50 -2.66 12.52
C LEU A 90 -12.52 -2.54 10.99
N GLY A 91 -13.45 -1.80 10.39
CA GLY A 91 -13.41 -1.51 8.95
C GLY A 91 -12.47 -0.34 8.60
N LEU A 92 -12.38 0.66 9.49
CA LEU A 92 -11.59 1.88 9.25
C LEU A 92 -10.08 1.62 9.28
N ILE A 93 -9.58 1.04 10.39
CA ILE A 93 -8.14 0.86 10.63
C ILE A 93 -7.45 0.08 9.50
N PRO A 94 -7.91 -1.14 9.13
CA PRO A 94 -7.23 -1.89 8.08
C PRO A 94 -7.33 -1.19 6.72
N THR A 95 -8.41 -0.45 6.44
CA THR A 95 -8.53 0.31 5.18
C THR A 95 -7.45 1.39 5.07
N HIS A 96 -7.18 2.13 6.16
CA HIS A 96 -6.10 3.11 6.17
C HIS A 96 -4.71 2.46 6.08
N LEU A 97 -4.49 1.35 6.80
CA LEU A 97 -3.22 0.61 6.73
C LEU A 97 -2.97 0.05 5.32
N GLN A 98 -4.00 -0.52 4.69
CA GLN A 98 -3.95 -1.03 3.33
C GLN A 98 -3.51 0.06 2.36
N TRP A 99 -4.10 1.25 2.44
CA TRP A 99 -3.76 2.37 1.58
C TRP A 99 -2.31 2.83 1.77
N ILE A 100 -1.83 2.89 3.02
CA ILE A 100 -0.43 3.23 3.32
C ILE A 100 0.52 2.18 2.74
N PHE A 101 0.24 0.88 2.92
CA PHE A 101 1.05 -0.18 2.33
C PHE A 101 1.04 -0.14 0.80
N GLY A 102 -0.10 0.22 0.19
CA GLY A 102 -0.21 0.42 -1.25
C GLY A 102 0.65 1.56 -1.75
N LEU A 103 0.71 2.68 -1.02
CA LEU A 103 1.62 3.77 -1.34
C LEU A 103 3.09 3.38 -1.20
N ILE A 104 3.46 2.66 -0.14
CA ILE A 104 4.84 2.17 0.03
C ILE A 104 5.24 1.29 -1.16
N LEU A 105 4.34 0.38 -1.58
CA LEU A 105 4.56 -0.46 -2.77
C LEU A 105 4.66 0.35 -4.06
N TYR A 106 3.88 1.43 -4.19
CA TYR A 106 3.93 2.32 -5.34
C TYR A 106 5.32 2.97 -5.48
N PHE A 107 5.93 3.39 -4.37
CA PHE A 107 7.29 3.96 -4.37
C PHE A 107 8.41 2.92 -4.48
N LEU A 108 8.18 1.71 -3.95
CA LEU A 108 9.18 0.63 -3.99
C LEU A 108 9.21 -0.10 -5.33
N SER A 109 8.10 -0.08 -6.08
CA SER A 109 8.01 -0.76 -7.37
C SER A 109 8.88 -0.07 -8.42
N PRO A 110 9.72 -0.83 -9.16
CA PRO A 110 10.52 -0.28 -10.27
C PRO A 110 9.65 0.28 -11.40
N LEU A 111 8.39 -0.15 -11.47
CA LEU A 111 7.40 0.30 -12.46
C LEU A 111 6.48 1.41 -11.94
N GLY A 112 6.47 1.71 -10.64
CA GLY A 112 5.51 2.65 -10.04
C GLY A 112 5.66 4.08 -10.58
N LEU A 113 6.85 4.67 -10.44
CA LEU A 113 7.11 6.04 -10.90
C LEU A 113 7.44 6.13 -12.40
N SER A 114 8.05 5.09 -12.97
CA SER A 114 8.43 5.04 -14.38
C SER A 114 7.23 4.86 -15.32
N SER A 115 6.10 4.34 -14.81
CA SER A 115 4.83 4.24 -15.53
C SER A 115 3.98 5.52 -15.48
N LEU A 116 4.54 6.68 -15.13
CA LEU A 116 3.83 7.96 -15.27
C LEU A 116 4.13 8.67 -16.61
N SER A 117 4.66 7.94 -17.59
CA SER A 117 4.92 8.46 -18.94
C SER A 117 3.64 8.47 -19.79
N GLY A 118 3.64 9.26 -20.87
CA GLY A 118 2.52 9.33 -21.82
C GLY A 118 2.12 7.98 -22.42
N GLU A 119 3.03 7.02 -22.48
CA GLU A 119 2.75 5.65 -22.95
C GLU A 119 1.86 4.85 -21.99
N THR A 120 1.87 5.18 -20.71
CA THR A 120 1.02 4.50 -19.71
C THR A 120 -0.45 4.84 -19.89
N MET A 121 -0.77 6.01 -20.43
CA MET A 121 -2.14 6.33 -20.84
C MET A 121 -2.63 5.43 -21.97
N SER A 122 -1.75 4.92 -22.83
CA SER A 122 -2.11 4.03 -23.94
C SER A 122 -2.40 2.61 -23.47
N ASN A 123 -1.71 2.14 -22.43
CA ASN A 123 -1.88 0.77 -21.91
C ASN A 123 -2.94 0.74 -20.80
N SER A 124 -4.08 0.09 -21.07
CA SER A 124 -5.19 -0.03 -20.11
C SER A 124 -4.80 -0.66 -18.78
N THR A 125 -3.87 -1.62 -18.79
CA THR A 125 -3.42 -2.33 -17.59
C THR A 125 -2.56 -1.41 -16.73
N LEU A 126 -1.56 -0.75 -17.32
CA LEU A 126 -0.69 0.17 -16.57
C LEU A 126 -1.48 1.36 -16.02
N ARG A 127 -2.43 1.90 -16.78
CA ARG A 127 -3.31 2.99 -16.32
C ARG A 127 -4.16 2.60 -15.12
N LEU A 128 -4.67 1.36 -15.09
CA LEU A 128 -5.43 0.82 -13.96
C LEU A 128 -4.58 0.82 -12.69
N TYR A 129 -3.37 0.25 -12.72
CA TYR A 129 -2.52 0.12 -11.53
C TYR A 129 -1.94 1.45 -11.04
N SER A 130 -1.48 2.30 -11.95
CA SER A 130 -0.71 3.48 -11.57
C SER A 130 -1.57 4.70 -11.24
N ILE A 131 -2.79 4.78 -11.80
CA ILE A 131 -3.62 5.99 -11.71
C ILE A 131 -5.01 5.65 -11.17
N GLU A 132 -5.77 4.82 -11.87
CA GLU A 132 -7.19 4.62 -11.55
C GLU A 132 -7.38 3.93 -10.19
N HIS A 133 -6.57 2.91 -9.89
CA HIS A 133 -6.59 2.21 -8.62
C HIS A 133 -6.24 3.14 -7.44
N PRO A 134 -5.05 3.76 -7.34
CA PRO A 134 -4.71 4.62 -6.20
C PRO A 134 -5.67 5.81 -6.06
N PHE A 135 -6.16 6.38 -7.17
CA PHE A 135 -7.14 7.47 -7.13
C PHE A 135 -8.48 7.04 -6.51
N THR A 136 -9.03 5.90 -6.94
CA THR A 136 -10.28 5.37 -6.38
C THR A 136 -10.12 4.92 -4.92
N MET A 137 -8.95 4.40 -4.53
CA MET A 137 -8.67 4.06 -3.13
C MET A 137 -8.65 5.30 -2.23
N ILE A 138 -8.11 6.43 -2.68
CA ILE A 138 -8.16 7.70 -1.93
C ILE A 138 -9.62 8.11 -1.70
N LEU A 139 -10.45 8.08 -2.75
CA LEU A 139 -11.87 8.41 -2.63
C LEU A 139 -12.59 7.47 -1.64
N ALA A 140 -12.32 6.17 -1.71
CA ALA A 140 -12.90 5.19 -0.81
C ALA A 140 -12.48 5.43 0.65
N VAL A 141 -11.19 5.65 0.91
CA VAL A 141 -10.66 5.94 2.25
C VAL A 141 -11.33 7.20 2.83
N VAL A 142 -11.40 8.29 2.05
CA VAL A 142 -12.02 9.55 2.48
C VAL A 142 -13.49 9.35 2.83
N LEU A 143 -14.26 8.62 2.01
CA LEU A 143 -15.67 8.32 2.27
C LEU A 143 -15.85 7.52 3.58
N ILE A 144 -15.02 6.49 3.79
CA ILE A 144 -15.05 5.67 5.00
C ILE A 144 -14.70 6.52 6.24
N THR A 145 -13.69 7.38 6.15
CA THR A 145 -13.33 8.31 7.24
C THR A 145 -14.47 9.28 7.56
N ILE A 146 -15.13 9.84 6.54
CA ILE A 146 -16.28 10.75 6.73
C ILE A 146 -17.44 10.02 7.41
N GLY A 147 -17.76 8.80 6.95
CA GLY A 147 -18.80 7.95 7.55
C GLY A 147 -18.56 7.72 9.04
N PHE A 148 -17.33 7.33 9.40
CA PHE A 148 -16.94 7.13 10.80
C PHE A 148 -16.97 8.42 11.62
N ALA A 149 -16.42 9.52 11.08
CA ALA A 149 -16.37 10.81 11.77
C ALA A 149 -17.77 11.37 12.05
N LYS A 150 -18.71 11.25 11.09
CA LYS A 150 -20.11 11.66 11.27
C LYS A 150 -20.83 10.79 12.29
N ALA A 151 -20.62 9.47 12.24
CA ALA A 151 -21.23 8.57 13.22
C ALA A 151 -20.70 8.81 14.63
N LYS A 152 -19.41 9.10 14.80
CA LYS A 152 -18.82 9.41 16.11
C LYS A 152 -19.36 10.72 16.72
N ARG A 153 -19.66 11.73 15.90
CA ARG A 153 -20.12 13.06 16.35
C ARG A 153 -21.64 13.19 16.44
N GLY A 154 -22.40 12.25 15.89
CA GLY A 154 -23.86 12.29 15.90
C GLY A 154 -24.45 12.03 17.28
N SER A 155 -25.64 12.56 17.52
CA SER A 155 -26.44 12.32 18.74
C SER A 155 -27.64 11.40 18.52
N ASP A 156 -28.04 11.19 17.27
CA ASP A 156 -29.17 10.32 16.89
C ASP A 156 -28.64 8.94 16.46
N PRO A 157 -28.91 7.86 17.22
CA PRO A 157 -28.45 6.51 16.92
C PRO A 157 -28.80 6.06 15.50
N LYS A 158 -30.00 6.39 15.02
CA LYS A 158 -30.45 5.99 13.68
C LYS A 158 -29.59 6.62 12.60
N LYS A 159 -29.29 7.92 12.73
CA LYS A 159 -28.40 8.64 11.78
C LYS A 159 -26.95 8.16 11.89
N GLN A 160 -26.48 7.84 13.08
CA GLN A 160 -25.11 7.32 13.28
C GLN A 160 -24.90 5.99 12.54
N PHE A 161 -25.82 5.03 12.70
CA PHE A 161 -25.76 3.78 11.96
C PHE A 161 -25.93 4.00 10.45
N MET A 162 -26.82 4.90 10.04
CA MET A 162 -27.02 5.27 8.64
C MET A 162 -25.72 5.73 7.97
N PHE A 163 -24.97 6.60 8.64
CA PHE A 163 -23.70 7.07 8.12
C PHE A 163 -22.67 5.95 8.03
N ILE A 164 -22.59 5.04 9.01
CA ILE A 164 -21.64 3.93 8.94
C ILE A 164 -21.96 3.04 7.74
N TRP A 165 -23.17 2.46 7.68
CA TRP A 165 -23.47 1.46 6.65
C TRP A 165 -23.48 2.08 5.25
N ALA A 166 -24.02 3.29 5.07
CA ALA A 166 -24.11 3.91 3.75
C ALA A 166 -22.74 4.32 3.19
N PHE A 167 -21.91 5.00 4.00
CA PHE A 167 -20.58 5.42 3.54
C PHE A 167 -19.62 4.23 3.41
N TYR A 168 -19.70 3.23 4.30
CA TYR A 168 -18.85 2.05 4.18
C TYR A 168 -19.26 1.20 2.99
N LEU A 169 -20.56 1.08 2.69
CA LEU A 169 -21.05 0.39 1.49
C LEU A 169 -20.58 1.11 0.22
N LEU A 170 -20.68 2.44 0.18
CA LEU A 170 -20.21 3.22 -0.96
C LEU A 170 -18.68 3.09 -1.15
N GLY A 171 -17.92 3.15 -0.06
CA GLY A 171 -16.47 2.91 -0.08
C GLY A 171 -16.13 1.49 -0.55
N LEU A 172 -16.84 0.48 -0.07
CA LEU A 172 -16.67 -0.92 -0.48
C LEU A 172 -16.96 -1.11 -1.98
N LEU A 173 -18.01 -0.48 -2.51
CA LEU A 173 -18.32 -0.54 -3.94
C LEU A 173 -17.21 0.07 -4.80
N LEU A 174 -16.69 1.24 -4.42
CA LEU A 174 -15.55 1.85 -5.12
C LEU A 174 -14.31 0.95 -5.10
N ILE A 175 -14.04 0.32 -3.96
CA ILE A 175 -12.93 -0.62 -3.81
C ILE A 175 -13.13 -1.82 -4.76
N LEU A 176 -14.30 -2.46 -4.77
CA LEU A 176 -14.58 -3.62 -5.62
C LEU A 176 -14.47 -3.33 -7.12
N VAL A 177 -14.89 -2.14 -7.56
CA VAL A 177 -14.88 -1.74 -8.98
C VAL A 177 -13.47 -1.55 -9.53
N ARG A 178 -12.52 -1.10 -8.70
CA ARG A 178 -11.14 -0.77 -9.14
C ARG A 178 -10.05 -1.60 -8.49
N ILE A 179 -10.40 -2.67 -7.79
CA ILE A 179 -9.41 -3.67 -7.39
C ILE A 179 -8.87 -4.36 -8.66
N PRO A 180 -7.54 -4.45 -8.83
CA PRO A 180 -6.94 -5.22 -9.89
C PRO A 180 -7.03 -6.72 -9.56
N TRP A 181 -8.16 -7.33 -9.90
CA TRP A 181 -8.44 -8.75 -9.63
C TRP A 181 -7.38 -9.71 -10.21
N ALA A 182 -6.76 -9.33 -11.32
CA ALA A 182 -5.72 -10.14 -11.98
C ALA A 182 -4.37 -10.16 -11.21
N ALA A 183 -4.15 -9.24 -10.27
CA ALA A 183 -2.92 -9.19 -9.46
C ALA A 183 -3.06 -9.91 -8.12
N TRP A 184 -4.22 -10.50 -7.83
CA TRP A 184 -4.42 -11.26 -6.60
C TRP A 184 -3.78 -12.66 -6.77
N PRO A 185 -3.00 -13.13 -5.78
CA PRO A 185 -2.36 -14.44 -5.80
C PRO A 185 -3.36 -15.58 -5.64
#